data_AF-A0A5E4R057-F1
#
_entry.id   AF-A0A5E4R057-F1
#
_cell.length_a   1.000
_cell.length_b   1.000
_cell.length_c   1.000
_cell.angle_alpha   90.00
_cell.angle_beta   90.00
_cell.angle_gamma   90.00
#
_symmetry.space_group_name_H-M   'P 1'
#
loop_
_entity.id
_entity.type
_entity.pdbx_description
1 polymer ?
#
loop_
_entity_poly.entity_id
_entity_poly.type
_entity_poly.pdbx_seq_one_letter_code
_entity_poly.pdbx_strand_id
1 'polypeptide(L)'
;MQSQKTKTPRKRFANFTAFEKGLLTQLIKRRPIVESKKTDGKTVTAKQVAWSLITKEFNCNANVQKRETMTLKKAWDYMKTVTRTYSVIRKPHTVGEKHNIKSESDGAISLELIGNKEKSNICASTSHDNLDAAVIKTTEEHLENKTNMEMQILKTQLEVEQIKKRAVLLEEERNKYLLEKAKIELEKIKKNKY
;
A
#
# COMPACT_ATOMS: atom_id res chain seq x y z
N MET A 1 47.89 27.89 6.66
CA MET A 1 47.58 26.68 5.86
C MET A 1 46.10 26.37 5.98
N GLN A 2 45.30 26.61 4.93
CA GLN A 2 43.86 26.31 4.95
C GLN A 2 43.65 24.85 4.55
N SER A 3 43.11 24.06 5.48
CA SER A 3 42.82 22.64 5.29
C SER A 3 41.54 22.48 4.47
N GLN A 4 41.69 22.02 3.22
CA GLN A 4 40.61 21.68 2.31
C GLN A 4 39.88 20.44 2.83
N LYS A 5 38.70 20.61 3.46
CA LYS A 5 37.81 19.50 3.83
C LYS A 5 37.19 18.91 2.56
N THR A 6 37.65 17.74 2.14
CA THR A 6 37.05 16.97 1.04
C THR A 6 35.65 16.52 1.45
N LYS A 7 34.62 16.95 0.69
CA LYS A 7 33.22 16.55 0.93
C LYS A 7 33.03 15.12 0.43
N THR A 8 32.85 14.17 1.34
CA THR A 8 32.52 12.79 0.97
C THR A 8 31.10 12.72 0.38
N PRO A 9 30.89 11.99 -0.73
CA PRO A 9 29.58 11.85 -1.34
C PRO A 9 28.63 11.10 -0.39
N ARG A 10 27.45 11.69 -0.10
CA ARG A 10 26.43 11.05 0.73
C ARG A 10 25.91 9.78 0.05
N LYS A 11 26.10 8.63 0.69
CA LYS A 11 25.51 7.36 0.25
C LYS A 11 23.99 7.48 0.25
N ARG A 12 23.37 7.25 -0.91
CA ARG A 12 21.90 7.21 -1.01
C ARG A 12 21.40 5.94 -0.33
N PHE A 13 20.41 6.09 0.55
CA PHE A 13 19.72 4.94 1.13
C PHE A 13 18.66 4.42 0.16
N ALA A 14 18.38 3.12 0.24
CA ALA A 14 17.28 2.51 -0.50
C ALA A 14 15.94 3.19 -0.18
N ASN A 15 15.07 3.30 -1.19
CA ASN A 15 13.72 3.79 -1.00
C ASN A 15 12.90 2.82 -0.12
N PHE A 16 11.85 3.34 0.49
CA PHE A 16 10.92 2.51 1.27
C PHE A 16 10.01 1.69 0.35
N THR A 17 9.96 0.39 0.56
CA THR A 17 9.06 -0.52 -0.17
C THR A 17 7.61 -0.35 0.28
N ALA A 18 6.65 -0.90 -0.48
CA ALA A 18 5.24 -0.88 -0.09
C ALA A 18 4.99 -1.64 1.23
N PHE A 19 5.66 -2.78 1.42
CA PHE A 19 5.62 -3.56 2.66
C PHE A 19 6.14 -2.76 3.85
N GLU A 20 7.31 -2.11 3.72
CA GLU A 20 7.89 -1.29 4.78
C GLU A 20 6.97 -0.14 5.19
N LYS A 21 6.32 0.52 4.21
CA LYS A 21 5.33 1.58 4.48
C LYS A 21 4.10 1.05 5.21
N GLY A 22 3.59 -0.12 4.81
CA GLY A 22 2.46 -0.78 5.48
C GLY A 22 2.78 -1.13 6.94
N LEU A 23 3.94 -1.75 7.16
CA LEU A 23 4.42 -2.11 8.49
C LEU A 23 4.59 -0.86 9.38
N LEU A 24 5.24 0.19 8.88
CA LEU A 24 5.42 1.44 9.63
C LEU A 24 4.07 2.04 10.04
N THR A 25 3.09 2.02 9.13
CA THR A 25 1.72 2.50 9.41
C THR A 25 1.06 1.70 10.53
N GLN A 26 1.16 0.37 10.49
CA GLN A 26 0.59 -0.50 11.53
C GLN A 26 1.23 -0.25 12.90
N LEU A 27 2.56 -0.10 12.94
CA LEU A 27 3.30 0.15 14.19
C LEU A 27 2.95 1.50 14.83
N ILE A 28 2.68 2.52 14.02
CA ILE A 28 2.27 3.85 14.48
C ILE A 28 0.82 3.84 14.96
N LYS A 29 -0.09 3.17 14.24
CA LYS A 29 -1.50 3.02 14.66
C LYS A 29 -1.64 2.39 16.04
N ARG A 30 -0.75 1.45 16.40
CA ARG A 30 -0.70 0.84 17.75
C ARG A 30 -0.22 1.79 18.84
N ARG A 31 0.32 2.96 18.49
CA ARG A 31 0.97 3.92 19.39
C ARG A 31 0.52 5.35 19.08
N PRO A 32 -0.74 5.70 19.39
CA PRO A 32 -1.31 7.02 19.05
C PRO A 32 -0.58 8.20 19.73
N ILE A 33 0.17 7.95 20.80
CA ILE A 33 1.00 8.96 21.48
C ILE A 33 2.02 9.63 20.52
N VAL A 34 2.44 8.92 19.47
CA VAL A 34 3.36 9.45 18.45
C VAL A 34 2.74 10.59 17.65
N GLU A 35 1.42 10.55 17.44
CA GLU A 35 0.66 11.54 16.65
C GLU A 35 0.06 12.67 17.50
N SER A 36 0.17 12.56 18.82
CA SER A 36 -0.25 13.61 19.75
C SER A 36 0.39 14.96 19.39
N LYS A 37 -0.38 16.05 19.45
CA LYS A 37 0.13 17.42 19.28
C LYS A 37 0.76 18.00 20.55
N LYS A 38 0.65 17.31 21.71
CA LYS A 38 1.14 17.80 23.00
C LYS A 38 2.66 17.92 23.01
N THR A 39 3.16 18.97 23.67
CA THR A 39 4.60 19.33 23.74
C THR A 39 5.17 19.27 25.15
N ASP A 40 4.40 18.81 26.15
CA ASP A 40 4.85 18.67 27.53
C ASP A 40 6.07 17.73 27.64
N GLY A 41 6.99 18.00 28.56
CA GLY A 41 8.20 17.19 28.74
C GLY A 41 7.92 15.69 28.89
N LYS A 42 6.92 15.33 29.71
CA LYS A 42 6.47 13.93 29.87
C LYS A 42 6.00 13.32 28.53
N THR A 43 5.24 14.07 27.75
CA THR A 43 4.74 13.63 26.44
C THR A 43 5.88 13.51 25.42
N VAL A 44 6.86 14.40 25.45
CA VAL A 44 8.05 14.33 24.59
C VAL A 44 8.85 13.07 24.88
N THR A 45 9.13 12.78 26.16
CA THR A 45 9.82 11.54 26.56
C THR A 45 9.01 10.30 26.17
N ALA A 46 7.70 10.30 26.40
CA ALA A 46 6.83 9.19 25.99
C ALA A 46 6.85 8.96 24.46
N LYS A 47 6.86 10.03 23.66
CA LYS A 47 7.03 9.94 22.19
C LYS A 47 8.39 9.36 21.81
N GLN A 48 9.47 9.79 22.47
CA GLN A 48 10.81 9.26 22.21
C GLN A 48 10.86 7.75 22.48
N VAL A 49 10.33 7.29 23.62
CA VAL A 49 10.24 5.87 23.95
C VAL A 49 9.39 5.11 22.92
N ALA A 50 8.23 5.64 22.55
CA ALA A 50 7.36 5.03 21.54
C ALA A 50 8.07 4.89 20.19
N TRP A 51 8.81 5.91 19.76
CA TRP A 51 9.62 5.85 18.54
C TRP A 51 10.76 4.83 18.62
N SER A 52 11.45 4.72 19.76
CA SER A 52 12.47 3.70 19.96
C SER A 52 11.90 2.27 19.87
N LEU A 53 10.71 2.05 20.44
CA LEU A 53 10.01 0.77 20.33
C LEU A 53 9.59 0.47 18.89
N ILE A 54 9.06 1.45 18.17
CA ILE A 54 8.72 1.32 16.74
C ILE A 54 9.96 0.94 15.94
N THR A 55 11.09 1.62 16.16
CA THR A 55 12.35 1.31 15.45
C THR A 55 12.82 -0.10 15.75
N LYS A 56 12.75 -0.53 17.02
CA LYS A 56 13.10 -1.90 17.41
C LYS A 56 12.21 -2.92 16.70
N GLU A 57 10.90 -2.79 16.82
CA GLU A 57 9.93 -3.70 16.18
C GLU A 57 10.09 -3.71 14.67
N PHE A 58 10.22 -2.55 14.03
CA PHE A 58 10.46 -2.44 12.59
C PHE A 58 11.73 -3.23 12.21
N ASN A 59 12.86 -2.95 12.84
CA ASN A 59 14.15 -3.58 12.51
C ASN A 59 14.24 -5.07 12.89
N CYS A 60 13.34 -5.58 13.74
CA CYS A 60 13.23 -7.01 14.04
C CYS A 60 12.55 -7.81 12.91
N ASN A 61 11.91 -7.16 11.93
CA ASN A 61 11.30 -7.86 10.80
C ASN A 61 12.38 -8.29 9.79
N ALA A 62 12.33 -9.55 9.34
CA ALA A 62 13.31 -10.10 8.39
C ALA A 62 13.23 -9.45 6.98
N ASN A 63 12.05 -8.98 6.60
CA ASN A 63 11.77 -8.45 5.26
C ASN A 63 12.00 -6.93 5.11
N VAL A 64 12.68 -6.29 6.07
CA VAL A 64 12.95 -4.85 6.02
C VAL A 64 14.42 -4.53 6.09
N GLN A 65 14.79 -3.39 5.50
CA GLN A 65 16.12 -2.83 5.70
C GLN A 65 16.19 -2.12 7.04
N LYS A 66 17.24 -2.37 7.83
CA LYS A 66 17.41 -1.72 9.14
C LYS A 66 17.50 -0.21 8.97
N ARG A 67 16.63 0.54 9.66
CA ARG A 67 16.59 2.01 9.62
C ARG A 67 16.78 2.59 11.01
N GLU A 68 17.35 3.79 11.04
CA GLU A 68 17.38 4.62 12.23
C GLU A 68 16.02 5.29 12.49
N THR A 69 15.77 5.62 13.75
CA THR A 69 14.55 6.30 14.21
C THR A 69 14.26 7.58 13.44
N MET A 70 15.29 8.39 13.14
CA MET A 70 15.10 9.65 12.39
C MET A 70 14.62 9.41 10.96
N THR A 71 15.07 8.33 10.33
CA THR A 71 14.67 7.95 8.97
C THR A 71 13.22 7.50 8.94
N LEU A 72 12.79 6.72 9.94
CA LEU A 72 11.38 6.30 10.09
C LEU A 72 10.46 7.50 10.35
N LYS A 73 10.87 8.45 11.20
CA LYS A 73 10.12 9.70 11.44
C LYS A 73 9.90 10.49 10.14
N LYS A 74 10.98 10.73 9.38
CA LYS A 74 10.90 11.43 8.09
C LYS A 74 10.02 10.69 7.08
N ALA A 75 10.11 9.37 7.02
CA ALA A 75 9.27 8.56 6.15
C ALA A 75 7.79 8.70 6.52
N TRP A 76 7.45 8.67 7.81
CA TRP A 76 6.08 8.89 8.28
C TRP A 76 5.56 10.29 7.95
N ASP A 77 6.37 11.33 8.18
CA ASP A 77 5.99 12.70 7.84
C ASP A 77 5.74 12.86 6.33
N TYR A 78 6.59 12.26 5.49
CA TYR A 78 6.37 12.22 4.05
C TYR A 78 5.11 11.45 3.66
N MET A 79 4.82 10.32 4.31
CA MET A 79 3.60 9.56 4.03
C MET A 79 2.34 10.38 4.34
N LYS A 80 2.33 11.12 5.46
CA LYS A 80 1.22 12.02 5.81
C LYS A 80 1.02 13.13 4.77
N THR A 81 2.09 13.71 4.23
CA THR A 81 1.96 14.77 3.22
C THR A 81 1.40 14.22 1.91
N VAL A 82 1.84 13.04 1.48
CA VAL A 82 1.30 12.36 0.29
C VAL A 82 -0.19 12.04 0.44
N THR A 83 -0.61 11.51 1.59
CA THR A 83 -2.04 11.24 1.82
C THR A 83 -2.87 12.53 1.78
N ARG A 84 -2.34 13.63 2.32
CA ARG A 84 -3.00 14.94 2.29
C ARG A 84 -3.15 15.49 0.87
N THR A 85 -2.14 15.34 0.00
CA THR A 85 -2.23 15.82 -1.39
C THR A 85 -3.24 15.01 -2.20
N TYR A 86 -3.26 13.68 -2.05
CA TYR A 86 -4.28 12.82 -2.69
C TYR A 86 -5.71 13.19 -2.29
N SER A 87 -5.91 13.63 -1.04
CA SER A 87 -7.22 14.08 -0.53
C SER A 87 -7.67 15.40 -1.14
N VAL A 88 -6.72 16.28 -1.51
CA VAL A 88 -7.00 17.58 -2.14
C VAL A 88 -7.29 17.46 -3.63
N ILE A 89 -6.61 16.53 -4.32
CA ILE A 89 -6.72 16.34 -5.79
C ILE A 89 -8.11 15.80 -6.22
N ARG A 90 -8.90 15.23 -5.31
CA ARG A 90 -10.27 14.74 -5.60
C ARG A 90 -11.40 15.75 -5.40
N LYS A 91 -11.11 17.03 -5.17
CA LYS A 91 -12.14 18.07 -5.27
C LYS A 91 -12.24 18.51 -6.74
N PRO A 92 -13.39 18.33 -7.43
CA PRO A 92 -13.55 18.86 -8.79
C PRO A 92 -13.34 20.38 -8.76
N HIS A 93 -12.46 20.85 -9.65
CA HIS A 93 -12.08 22.24 -9.81
C HIS A 93 -13.30 23.12 -10.11
N THR A 94 -13.71 23.97 -9.16
CA THR A 94 -14.41 25.23 -9.49
C THR A 94 -13.36 26.32 -9.59
N VAL A 95 -13.36 27.01 -10.72
CA VAL A 95 -12.40 28.06 -11.10
C VAL A 95 -12.51 29.24 -10.15
N GLY A 96 -11.36 29.70 -9.66
CA GLY A 96 -11.15 31.07 -9.17
C GLY A 96 -11.28 31.28 -7.66
N GLU A 97 -10.16 31.19 -6.93
CA GLU A 97 -9.73 32.24 -5.98
C GLU A 97 -8.42 31.84 -5.30
N LYS A 98 -7.47 32.77 -5.25
CA LYS A 98 -6.23 32.64 -4.48
C LYS A 98 -6.53 32.99 -3.02
N HIS A 99 -6.52 32.02 -2.12
CA HIS A 99 -6.50 32.28 -0.68
C HIS A 99 -5.41 31.49 0.04
N ASN A 100 -4.51 32.26 0.66
CA ASN A 100 -3.52 31.83 1.65
C ASN A 100 -4.24 31.61 2.98
N ILE A 101 -4.33 30.36 3.47
CA ILE A 101 -4.98 30.08 4.76
C ILE A 101 -4.08 29.20 5.64
N LYS A 102 -3.58 29.82 6.71
CA LYS A 102 -3.17 29.18 7.97
C LYS A 102 -4.40 28.52 8.62
N SER A 103 -4.26 27.24 8.95
CA SER A 103 -4.96 26.42 9.96
C SER A 103 -6.33 26.88 10.52
N GLU A 104 -7.37 26.02 10.43
CA GLU A 104 -7.99 25.29 11.56
C GLU A 104 -9.33 24.62 11.20
N SER A 105 -9.71 23.66 12.05
CA SER A 105 -10.98 22.91 12.21
C SER A 105 -11.16 21.57 11.48
N ASP A 106 -11.14 20.54 12.32
CA ASP A 106 -12.13 19.47 12.46
C ASP A 106 -12.60 18.71 11.22
N GLY A 107 -12.16 17.46 11.17
CA GLY A 107 -12.70 16.44 10.29
C GLY A 107 -12.00 15.12 10.59
N ALA A 108 -12.64 14.27 11.37
CA ALA A 108 -12.27 12.88 11.47
C ALA A 108 -12.20 12.29 10.05
N ILE A 109 -11.04 11.79 9.64
CA ILE A 109 -10.94 10.99 8.42
C ILE A 109 -10.72 9.56 8.86
N SER A 110 -11.85 8.86 8.98
CA SER A 110 -11.92 7.40 9.06
C SER A 110 -11.13 6.79 7.91
N LEU A 111 -10.09 6.04 8.24
CA LEU A 111 -9.51 5.06 7.33
C LEU A 111 -10.18 3.70 7.62
N GLU A 112 -11.48 3.63 7.37
CA GLU A 112 -12.19 2.37 7.26
C GLU A 112 -11.98 1.83 5.85
N LEU A 113 -11.07 0.87 5.74
CA LEU A 113 -11.16 -0.32 4.89
C LEU A 113 -9.84 -1.08 5.06
N ILE A 114 -9.85 -2.00 6.02
CA ILE A 114 -9.53 -3.43 5.88
C ILE A 114 -9.85 -4.01 7.28
N GLY A 115 -11.06 -4.59 7.42
CA GLY A 115 -11.31 -5.63 8.40
C GLY A 115 -10.42 -6.84 8.05
N ASN A 116 -9.92 -7.62 9.00
CA ASN A 116 -10.76 -8.30 9.97
C ASN A 116 -10.13 -8.44 11.36
N LYS A 117 -11.05 -8.70 12.25
CA LYS A 117 -11.07 -8.69 13.71
C LYS A 117 -10.71 -10.07 14.22
N GLU A 118 -9.61 -10.21 14.96
CA GLU A 118 -9.50 -11.23 15.99
C GLU A 118 -8.87 -10.63 17.25
N LYS A 119 -9.60 -10.79 18.36
CA LYS A 119 -9.23 -10.37 19.70
C LYS A 119 -8.54 -11.56 20.37
N SER A 120 -7.38 -11.36 21.00
CA SER A 120 -7.10 -11.90 22.35
C SER A 120 -5.74 -11.47 22.90
N ASN A 121 -5.78 -10.80 24.06
CA ASN A 121 -5.02 -11.04 25.31
C ASN A 121 -3.48 -10.90 25.35
N ILE A 122 -3.03 -9.73 25.85
CA ILE A 122 -2.36 -9.49 27.14
C ILE A 122 -1.37 -10.54 27.68
N CYS A 123 -0.11 -10.07 27.83
CA CYS A 123 0.87 -10.25 28.94
C CYS A 123 1.33 -11.65 29.36
N ALA A 124 2.64 -11.90 29.36
CA ALA A 124 3.46 -11.97 30.58
C ALA A 124 4.82 -12.61 30.29
N SER A 125 5.86 -12.02 30.88
CA SER A 125 7.15 -12.67 31.09
C SER A 125 7.00 -13.83 32.07
N THR A 126 7.34 -15.06 31.66
CA THR A 126 7.77 -16.12 32.59
C THR A 126 8.70 -17.09 31.83
N SER A 127 9.87 -17.33 32.40
CA SER A 127 10.82 -18.34 31.97
C SER A 127 10.36 -19.76 32.35
N HIS A 128 10.83 -20.72 31.57
CA HIS A 128 10.94 -22.15 31.86
C HIS A 128 9.69 -23.05 31.76
N ASP A 129 9.84 -24.00 30.83
CA ASP A 129 9.31 -25.36 30.75
C ASP A 129 7.88 -25.63 30.23
N ASN A 130 7.86 -26.36 29.10
CA ASN A 130 6.82 -27.24 28.55
C ASN A 130 5.55 -26.63 27.93
N LEU A 131 5.42 -26.69 26.59
CA LEU A 131 4.12 -26.70 25.90
C LEU A 131 4.25 -27.29 24.48
N ASP A 132 4.18 -28.62 24.43
CA ASP A 132 3.85 -29.40 23.23
C ASP A 132 2.39 -29.14 22.78
N ALA A 133 2.14 -29.28 21.46
CA ALA A 133 0.86 -29.42 20.75
C ALA A 133 0.05 -28.19 20.28
N ALA A 134 0.19 -26.96 20.81
CA ALA A 134 -0.67 -25.83 20.37
C ALA A 134 -0.13 -25.05 19.15
N VAL A 135 1.17 -25.10 18.88
CA VAL A 135 1.83 -24.36 17.78
C VAL A 135 1.57 -25.02 16.40
N ILE A 136 1.22 -26.30 16.37
CA ILE A 136 1.08 -27.07 15.12
C ILE A 136 -0.22 -26.71 14.38
N LYS A 137 -1.33 -26.47 15.10
CA LYS A 137 -2.62 -26.11 14.48
C LYS A 137 -2.61 -24.75 13.76
N THR A 138 -1.89 -23.77 14.32
CA THR A 138 -1.82 -22.41 13.75
C THR A 138 -0.93 -22.33 12.50
N THR A 139 0.02 -23.27 12.34
CA THR A 139 0.85 -23.36 11.13
C THR A 139 0.17 -24.08 9.97
N GLU A 140 -0.69 -25.06 10.24
CA GLU A 140 -1.43 -25.82 9.20
C GLU A 140 -2.54 -24.97 8.56
N GLU A 141 -3.35 -24.27 9.36
CA GLU A 141 -4.38 -23.34 8.84
C GLU A 141 -3.79 -22.17 8.04
N HIS A 142 -2.60 -21.70 8.42
CA HIS A 142 -1.92 -20.62 7.69
C HIS A 142 -1.45 -21.07 6.30
N LEU A 143 -0.98 -22.33 6.18
CA LEU A 143 -0.59 -22.91 4.90
C LEU A 143 -1.81 -23.20 4.02
N GLU A 144 -2.90 -23.70 4.61
CA GLU A 144 -4.15 -23.99 3.89
C GLU A 144 -4.77 -22.71 3.32
N ASN A 145 -4.81 -21.63 4.10
CA ASN A 145 -5.26 -20.31 3.62
C ASN A 145 -4.40 -19.77 2.48
N LYS A 146 -3.07 -19.99 2.53
CA LYS A 146 -2.15 -19.63 1.45
C LYS A 146 -2.46 -20.44 0.18
N THR A 147 -2.64 -21.76 0.29
CA THR A 147 -2.97 -22.61 -0.86
C THR A 147 -4.34 -22.28 -1.47
N ASN A 148 -5.33 -21.92 -0.64
CA ASN A 148 -6.63 -21.46 -1.09
C ASN A 148 -6.53 -20.15 -1.88
N MET A 149 -5.71 -19.21 -1.41
CA MET A 149 -5.48 -17.95 -2.12
C MET A 149 -4.75 -18.17 -3.46
N GLU A 150 -3.74 -19.04 -3.48
CA GLU A 150 -3.02 -19.42 -4.70
C GLU A 150 -3.97 -20.09 -5.72
N MET A 151 -4.85 -20.98 -5.26
CA MET A 151 -5.85 -21.63 -6.11
C MET A 151 -6.84 -20.61 -6.71
N GLN A 152 -7.28 -19.62 -5.93
CA GLN A 152 -8.17 -18.55 -6.42
C GLN A 152 -7.47 -17.67 -7.46
N ILE A 153 -6.19 -17.36 -7.25
CA ILE A 153 -5.39 -16.59 -8.21
C ILE A 153 -5.29 -17.36 -9.54
N LEU A 154 -4.98 -18.66 -9.49
CA LEU A 154 -4.86 -19.49 -10.69
C LEU A 154 -6.20 -19.62 -11.43
N LYS A 155 -7.31 -19.81 -10.70
CA LYS A 155 -8.65 -19.85 -11.29
C LYS A 155 -8.98 -18.55 -12.03
N THR A 156 -8.68 -17.41 -11.41
CA THR A 156 -8.92 -16.10 -12.01
C THR A 156 -8.08 -15.90 -13.27
N GLN A 157 -6.81 -16.31 -13.26
CA GLN A 157 -5.94 -16.23 -14.43
C GLN A 157 -6.47 -17.06 -15.60
N LEU A 158 -6.95 -18.26 -15.32
CA LEU A 158 -7.57 -19.14 -16.32
C LEU A 158 -8.84 -18.51 -16.93
N GLU A 159 -9.71 -17.94 -16.10
CA GLU A 159 -10.92 -17.25 -16.58
C GLU A 159 -10.58 -16.06 -17.47
N VAL A 160 -9.60 -15.25 -17.08
CA VAL A 160 -9.13 -14.11 -17.90
C VAL A 160 -8.59 -14.60 -19.24
N GLU A 161 -7.85 -15.70 -19.27
CA GLU A 161 -7.31 -16.26 -20.51
C GLU A 161 -8.43 -16.76 -21.44
N GLN A 162 -9.45 -17.42 -20.88
CA GLN A 162 -10.62 -17.85 -21.64
C GLN A 162 -11.42 -16.68 -22.21
N ILE A 163 -11.60 -15.59 -21.44
CA ILE A 163 -12.26 -14.36 -21.91
C ILE A 163 -11.46 -13.74 -23.06
N LYS A 164 -10.13 -13.67 -22.94
CA LYS A 164 -9.27 -13.16 -24.02
C LYS A 164 -9.42 -13.97 -25.30
N LYS A 165 -9.41 -15.30 -25.22
CA LYS A 165 -9.61 -16.18 -26.38
C LYS A 165 -10.97 -15.94 -27.05
N ARG A 166 -12.04 -15.81 -26.26
CA ARG A 166 -13.39 -15.51 -26.78
C ARG A 166 -13.45 -14.13 -27.44
N ALA A 167 -12.81 -13.12 -26.88
CA ALA A 167 -12.79 -11.78 -27.45
C ALA A 167 -12.13 -11.74 -28.84
N VAL A 168 -11.00 -12.44 -29.00
CA VAL A 168 -10.31 -12.54 -30.30
C VAL A 168 -11.21 -13.16 -31.37
N LEU A 169 -11.89 -14.27 -31.05
CA LEU A 169 -12.79 -14.94 -31.99
C LEU A 169 -13.96 -14.03 -32.42
N LEU A 170 -14.56 -13.29 -31.48
CA LEU A 170 -15.62 -12.33 -31.80
C LEU A 170 -15.13 -11.18 -32.70
N GLU A 171 -13.90 -10.70 -32.48
CA GLU A 171 -13.28 -9.68 -33.31
C GLU A 171 -13.06 -10.20 -34.76
N GLU A 172 -12.60 -11.45 -34.90
CA GLU A 172 -12.43 -12.10 -36.20
C GLU A 172 -13.75 -12.29 -36.95
N GLU A 173 -14.80 -12.77 -36.27
CA GLU A 173 -16.14 -12.91 -36.86
C GLU A 173 -16.71 -11.56 -37.31
N ARG A 174 -16.57 -10.53 -36.48
CA ARG A 174 -16.96 -9.16 -36.83
C ARG A 174 -16.21 -8.67 -38.07
N ASN A 175 -14.91 -8.90 -38.14
CA ASN A 175 -14.09 -8.50 -39.29
C ASN A 175 -14.52 -9.24 -40.57
N LYS A 176 -14.82 -10.53 -40.47
CA LYS A 176 -15.34 -11.34 -41.58
C LYS A 176 -16.68 -10.81 -42.09
N TYR A 177 -17.60 -10.46 -41.19
CA TYR A 177 -18.89 -9.87 -41.55
C TYR A 177 -18.74 -8.51 -42.25
N LEU A 178 -17.86 -7.64 -41.73
CA LEU A 178 -17.60 -6.34 -42.33
C LEU A 178 -17.03 -6.46 -43.74
N LEU A 179 -16.10 -7.41 -43.94
CA LEU A 179 -15.54 -7.68 -45.26
C LEU A 179 -16.62 -8.14 -46.25
N GLU A 180 -17.52 -9.02 -45.81
CA GLU A 180 -18.60 -9.52 -46.67
C GLU A 180 -19.61 -8.43 -47.03
N LYS A 181 -19.97 -7.60 -46.05
CA LYS A 181 -20.83 -6.43 -46.28
C LYS A 181 -20.20 -5.47 -47.32
N ALA A 182 -18.90 -5.22 -47.21
CA ALA A 182 -18.18 -4.35 -48.15
C ALA A 182 -18.14 -4.94 -49.57
N LYS A 183 -17.99 -6.26 -49.72
CA LYS A 183 -18.05 -6.92 -51.04
C LYS A 183 -19.41 -6.74 -51.70
N ILE A 184 -20.49 -6.98 -50.96
CA ILE A 184 -21.86 -6.83 -51.46
C ILE A 184 -22.10 -5.38 -51.92
N GLU A 185 -21.61 -4.41 -51.16
CA GLU A 185 -21.74 -2.99 -51.51
C GLU A 185 -20.97 -2.64 -52.79
N LEU A 186 -19.74 -3.15 -52.95
CA LEU A 186 -18.97 -3.02 -54.18
C LEU A 186 -19.66 -3.66 -55.39
N GLU A 187 -20.28 -4.83 -55.23
CA GLU A 187 -21.03 -5.47 -56.32
C GLU A 187 -22.26 -4.68 -56.74
N LYS A 188 -22.99 -4.09 -55.78
CA LYS A 188 -24.11 -3.18 -56.07
C LYS A 188 -23.66 -1.94 -56.84
N ILE A 189 -22.55 -1.33 -56.41
CA ILE A 189 -21.97 -0.17 -57.10
C ILE A 189 -21.55 -0.54 -58.53
N LYS A 190 -20.92 -1.72 -58.72
CA LYS A 190 -20.55 -2.21 -60.05
C LYS A 190 -21.77 -2.45 -60.95
N LYS A 191 -22.84 -3.05 -60.42
CA LYS A 191 -24.09 -3.30 -61.16
C LYS A 191 -24.83 -2.01 -61.55
N ASN A 192 -24.77 -0.96 -60.73
CA ASN A 192 -25.38 0.34 -61.06
C ASN A 192 -24.56 1.18 -62.05
N LYS A 193 -23.36 0.74 -62.44
CA LYS A 193 -22.44 1.47 -63.33
C LYS A 193 -22.51 1.02 -64.79
N TYR A 194 -23.33 0.01 -65.09
CA TYR A 194 -23.68 -0.50 -66.42
C TYR A 194 -25.21 -0.52 -66.56
#